data_AF-A0A1V2LMY6-F1
#
_entry.id   AF-A0A1V2LMY6-F1
#
_cell.length_a   1.000
_cell.length_b   1.000
_cell.length_c   1.000
_cell.angle_alpha   90.00
_cell.angle_beta   90.00
_cell.angle_gamma   90.00
#
_symmetry.space_group_name_H-M   'P 1'
#
loop_
_entity.id
_entity.type
_entity.pdbx_description
1 polymer ?
#
loop_
_entity_poly.entity_id
_entity_poly.type
_entity_poly.pdbx_seq_one_letter_code
_entity_poly.pdbx_strand_id
1 'polypeptide(L)'
;MNCSSWMQKIPDDVNISSLSIPGTHNSAACFKFAPLSVQCQGRSIKQQLLNGVRFLDMTLSKNFISRGAKVDDLIVVHGKFPVKLSGPYKFKSVLNDVYHFLDKFPTETVLMSIRFENTMLHWDPKIDEFAKVLFERYIAHNRRRWYLSSKIPSLKYSRGKIVLLRRFPVIENGVYQTFGISCTSECENSTSCIQECSSIKSQDDIQEKVSLIKGMISKASDYHSPSRRAPKLFINYCTGANYLKKNYWPSKVDKRIREFNIEADFQKNCGIVIFDFADRDDWKLVRKLILSNF
;
A
#
# COMPACT_ATOMS: atom_id res chain seq x y z
N MET A 1 -20.95 -9.64 5.90
CA MET A 1 -20.15 -8.49 6.39
C MET A 1 -20.13 -7.41 5.31
N ASN A 2 -20.41 -6.15 5.62
CA ASN A 2 -20.30 -5.07 4.63
C ASN A 2 -18.82 -4.66 4.48
N CYS A 3 -18.16 -5.11 3.41
CA CYS A 3 -16.74 -4.84 3.18
C CYS A 3 -16.46 -3.36 2.85
N SER A 4 -17.46 -2.60 2.39
CA SER A 4 -17.26 -1.19 2.06
C SER A 4 -17.18 -0.28 3.30
N SER A 5 -17.61 -0.75 4.47
CA SER A 5 -17.65 0.03 5.72
C SER A 5 -17.25 -0.80 6.96
N TRP A 6 -16.27 -1.69 6.82
CA TRP A 6 -15.93 -2.63 7.89
C TRP A 6 -15.30 -1.95 9.11
N MET A 7 -14.59 -0.82 8.94
CA MET A 7 -13.99 -0.10 10.07
C MET A 7 -15.02 0.63 10.93
N GLN A 8 -16.28 0.79 10.46
CA GLN A 8 -17.37 1.41 11.22
C GLN A 8 -17.61 0.73 12.58
N LYS A 9 -17.39 -0.58 12.68
CA LYS A 9 -17.65 -1.36 13.90
C LYS A 9 -16.51 -1.32 14.92
N ILE A 10 -15.38 -0.71 14.56
CA ILE A 10 -14.18 -0.67 15.40
C ILE A 10 -14.21 0.63 16.21
N PRO A 11 -13.92 0.61 17.52
CA PRO A 11 -13.86 1.83 18.34
C PRO A 11 -12.81 2.85 17.86
N ASP A 12 -13.06 4.12 18.16
CA ASP A 12 -12.24 5.26 17.70
C ASP A 12 -10.85 5.36 18.35
N ASP A 13 -10.69 4.81 19.55
CA ASP A 13 -9.44 4.76 20.30
C ASP A 13 -8.46 3.69 19.80
N VAL A 14 -8.94 2.72 19.02
CA VAL A 14 -8.08 1.67 18.42
C VAL A 14 -7.05 2.30 17.49
N ASN A 15 -5.78 1.94 17.69
CA ASN A 15 -4.69 2.39 16.84
C ASN A 15 -4.75 1.71 15.46
N ILE A 16 -4.48 2.44 14.37
CA ILE A 16 -4.48 1.81 13.03
C ILE A 16 -3.41 0.71 12.91
N SER A 17 -2.36 0.77 13.72
CA SER A 17 -1.28 -0.22 13.68
C SER A 17 -1.64 -1.58 14.26
N SER A 18 -2.64 -1.64 15.13
CA SER A 18 -3.11 -2.90 15.71
C SER A 18 -4.17 -3.59 14.86
N LEU A 19 -4.58 -3.01 13.74
CA LEU A 19 -5.59 -3.60 12.85
C LEU A 19 -4.96 -4.60 11.88
N SER A 20 -5.72 -5.63 11.54
CA SER A 20 -5.48 -6.51 10.38
C SER A 20 -6.04 -5.82 9.14
N ILE A 21 -5.18 -5.15 8.36
CA ILE A 21 -5.58 -4.30 7.23
C ILE A 21 -5.21 -4.96 5.90
N PRO A 22 -6.18 -5.26 5.02
CA PRO A 22 -5.88 -5.71 3.66
C PRO A 22 -5.34 -4.58 2.80
N GLY A 23 -4.25 -4.87 2.09
CA GLY A 23 -3.61 -3.98 1.14
C GLY A 23 -3.42 -4.59 -0.24
N THR A 24 -3.10 -3.73 -1.21
CA THR A 24 -2.78 -4.13 -2.59
C THR A 24 -1.42 -3.58 -3.01
N HIS A 25 -0.59 -4.44 -3.58
CA HIS A 25 0.71 -4.07 -4.14
C HIS A 25 0.53 -3.43 -5.51
N ASN A 26 1.29 -2.36 -5.78
CA ASN A 26 1.16 -1.53 -6.99
C ASN A 26 -0.32 -1.37 -7.40
N SER A 27 -1.11 -0.74 -6.52
CA SER A 27 -2.57 -0.86 -6.48
C SER A 27 -3.26 -0.48 -7.80
N ALA A 28 -2.68 0.46 -8.56
CA ALA A 28 -3.23 0.89 -9.84
C ALA A 28 -2.77 0.06 -11.05
N ALA A 29 -1.88 -0.93 -10.89
CA ALA A 29 -1.42 -1.83 -11.94
C ALA A 29 -2.47 -2.90 -12.27
N CYS A 30 -3.66 -2.44 -12.66
CA CYS A 30 -4.86 -3.23 -12.90
C CYS A 30 -5.32 -3.29 -14.36
N PHE A 31 -4.58 -2.64 -15.26
CA PHE A 31 -4.98 -2.51 -16.66
C PHE A 31 -4.59 -3.76 -17.46
N LYS A 32 -5.59 -4.41 -18.08
CA LYS A 32 -5.43 -5.67 -18.83
C LYS A 32 -4.47 -5.61 -20.02
N PHE A 33 -4.23 -4.42 -20.56
CA PHE A 33 -3.34 -4.22 -21.70
C PHE A 33 -1.93 -3.80 -21.28
N ALA A 34 -1.58 -3.84 -19.99
CA ALA A 34 -0.19 -3.76 -19.56
C ALA A 34 0.52 -5.10 -19.80
N PRO A 35 1.86 -5.13 -19.95
CA PRO A 35 2.60 -6.39 -19.96
C PRO A 35 2.18 -7.27 -18.78
N LEU A 36 1.88 -8.55 -19.02
CA LEU A 36 1.41 -9.47 -17.97
C LEU A 36 2.42 -9.63 -16.81
N SER A 37 3.69 -9.30 -17.08
CA SER A 37 4.76 -9.25 -16.09
C SER A 37 4.65 -8.09 -15.10
N VAL A 38 3.88 -7.04 -15.41
CA VAL A 38 3.72 -5.83 -14.58
C VAL A 38 2.30 -5.67 -14.00
N GLN A 39 1.34 -6.50 -14.42
CA GLN A 39 0.00 -6.48 -13.83
C GLN A 39 0.03 -7.09 -12.42
N CYS A 40 -0.38 -6.31 -11.43
CA CYS A 40 -0.44 -6.74 -10.03
C CYS A 40 -1.88 -6.92 -9.54
N GLN A 41 -2.86 -6.29 -10.18
CA GLN A 41 -4.26 -6.32 -9.71
C GLN A 41 -5.24 -6.66 -10.84
N GLY A 42 -6.37 -7.29 -10.48
CA GLY A 42 -7.46 -7.56 -11.43
C GLY A 42 -8.52 -6.45 -11.50
N ARG A 43 -8.52 -5.52 -10.54
CA ARG A 43 -9.61 -4.57 -10.28
C ARG A 43 -9.12 -3.15 -10.05
N SER A 44 -9.99 -2.19 -10.37
CA SER A 44 -9.73 -0.75 -10.15
C SER A 44 -9.62 -0.39 -8.66
N ILE A 45 -9.01 0.76 -8.35
CA ILE A 45 -8.93 1.30 -6.98
C ILE A 45 -10.32 1.37 -6.33
N LYS A 46 -11.32 1.91 -7.05
CA LYS A 46 -12.71 1.92 -6.59
C LYS A 46 -13.22 0.54 -6.17
N GLN A 47 -12.99 -0.48 -6.99
CA GLN A 47 -13.42 -1.85 -6.69
C GLN A 47 -12.66 -2.45 -5.50
N GLN A 48 -11.36 -2.19 -5.38
CA GLN A 48 -10.55 -2.62 -4.24
C GLN A 48 -11.11 -2.05 -2.93
N LEU A 49 -11.37 -0.74 -2.87
CA LEU A 49 -11.92 -0.07 -1.70
C LEU A 49 -13.32 -0.59 -1.32
N LEU A 50 -14.21 -0.78 -2.30
CA LEU A 50 -15.54 -1.33 -2.05
C LEU A 50 -15.51 -2.77 -1.50
N ASN A 51 -14.45 -3.53 -1.79
CA ASN A 51 -14.27 -4.91 -1.31
C ASN A 51 -13.36 -5.02 -0.09
N GLY A 52 -13.06 -3.91 0.59
CA GLY A 52 -12.46 -3.92 1.93
C GLY A 52 -10.96 -3.63 1.99
N VAL A 53 -10.29 -3.44 0.85
CA VAL A 53 -8.91 -2.94 0.83
C VAL A 53 -8.85 -1.55 1.45
N ARG A 54 -7.89 -1.33 2.37
CA ARG A 54 -7.68 -0.02 3.03
C ARG A 54 -6.23 0.43 3.02
N PHE A 55 -5.32 -0.36 2.43
CA PHE A 55 -3.95 0.04 2.16
C PHE A 55 -3.67 0.03 0.65
N LEU A 56 -3.21 1.16 0.12
CA LEU A 56 -2.85 1.31 -1.29
C LEU A 56 -1.36 1.59 -1.43
N ASP A 57 -0.64 0.67 -2.09
CA ASP A 57 0.76 0.86 -2.48
C ASP A 57 0.86 1.57 -3.83
N MET A 58 1.52 2.74 -3.84
CA MET A 58 1.61 3.65 -4.97
C MET A 58 3.07 3.99 -5.29
N THR A 59 3.50 3.65 -6.51
CA THR A 59 4.78 4.10 -7.06
C THR A 59 4.52 5.22 -8.06
N LEU A 60 5.07 6.41 -7.79
CA LEU A 60 4.83 7.61 -8.59
C LEU A 60 6.09 8.06 -9.32
N SER A 61 5.93 8.65 -10.51
CA SER A 61 7.04 9.26 -11.26
C SER A 61 6.59 10.57 -11.91
N LYS A 62 7.57 11.38 -12.33
CA LYS A 62 7.33 12.50 -13.26
C LYS A 62 6.71 11.95 -14.55
N ASN A 63 5.88 12.74 -15.23
CA ASN A 63 5.27 12.31 -16.48
C ASN A 63 6.28 12.31 -17.62
N PHE A 64 6.91 11.16 -17.87
CA PHE A 64 7.84 10.96 -18.99
C PHE A 64 7.15 10.50 -20.30
N ILE A 65 5.83 10.34 -20.30
CA ILE A 65 5.08 9.72 -21.42
C ILE A 65 4.45 10.79 -22.32
N SER A 66 4.08 11.94 -21.77
CA SER A 66 3.42 13.01 -22.53
C SER A 66 4.45 13.87 -23.27
N ARG A 67 4.46 13.80 -24.60
CA ARG A 67 5.19 14.76 -25.45
C ARG A 67 4.35 16.06 -25.55
N GLY A 68 4.63 17.04 -24.69
CA GLY A 68 3.98 18.35 -24.69
C GLY A 68 3.42 18.78 -23.33
N ALA A 69 3.45 20.10 -23.10
CA ALA A 69 3.31 20.84 -21.84
C ALA A 69 2.24 20.35 -20.84
N LYS A 70 2.61 19.35 -20.03
CA LYS A 70 2.32 19.19 -18.58
C LYS A 70 3.14 17.98 -18.08
N VAL A 71 4.47 18.09 -18.22
CA VAL A 71 5.48 17.12 -17.77
C VAL A 71 5.42 16.91 -16.24
N ASP A 72 4.82 17.86 -15.54
CA ASP A 72 4.87 17.95 -14.08
C ASP A 72 3.77 17.17 -13.33
N ASP A 73 2.81 16.55 -14.02
CA ASP A 73 1.82 15.71 -13.33
C ASP A 73 2.49 14.40 -12.87
N LEU A 74 2.27 13.99 -11.63
CA LEU A 74 2.63 12.66 -11.15
C LEU A 74 1.77 11.60 -11.84
N ILE A 75 2.46 10.59 -12.38
CA ILE A 75 1.86 9.41 -12.98
C ILE A 75 2.15 8.18 -12.12
N VAL A 76 1.27 7.20 -12.19
CA VAL A 76 1.47 5.91 -11.52
C VAL A 76 2.25 4.98 -12.45
N VAL A 77 3.28 4.35 -11.89
CA VAL A 77 4.19 3.46 -12.61
C VAL A 77 4.39 2.15 -11.83
N HIS A 78 4.98 1.15 -12.47
CA HIS A 78 5.46 -0.08 -11.83
C HIS A 78 6.93 -0.27 -12.25
N GLY A 79 7.85 0.15 -11.38
CA GLY A 79 9.24 0.36 -11.76
C GLY A 79 9.34 1.38 -12.90
N LYS A 80 10.16 1.08 -13.91
CA LYS A 80 10.35 1.94 -15.10
C LYS A 80 9.19 1.90 -16.09
N PHE A 81 8.16 1.09 -15.85
CA PHE A 81 7.08 0.86 -16.81
C PHE A 81 5.80 1.61 -16.41
N PRO A 82 5.06 2.21 -17.36
CA PRO A 82 3.73 2.71 -17.09
C PRO A 82 2.77 1.57 -16.75
N VAL A 83 1.84 1.82 -15.83
CA VAL A 83 0.78 0.85 -15.50
C VAL A 83 -0.27 0.69 -16.61
N LYS A 84 -0.29 1.59 -17.59
CA LYS A 84 -1.26 1.63 -18.70
C LYS A 84 -0.55 1.99 -20.00
N LEU A 85 -0.68 1.15 -21.03
CA LEU A 85 -0.03 1.38 -22.33
C LEU A 85 -0.70 2.47 -23.18
N SER A 86 -2.01 2.68 -23.04
CA SER A 86 -2.75 3.69 -23.82
C SER A 86 -2.59 5.13 -23.32
N GLY A 87 -1.63 5.38 -22.43
CA GLY A 87 -1.30 6.71 -21.92
C GLY A 87 -1.10 6.73 -20.41
N PRO A 88 -0.56 7.84 -19.87
CA PRO A 88 -0.24 7.97 -18.45
C PRO A 88 -1.49 7.82 -17.59
N TYR A 89 -1.42 6.96 -16.57
CA TYR A 89 -2.43 6.93 -15.51
C TYR A 89 -2.05 7.93 -14.43
N LYS A 90 -2.80 9.03 -14.34
CA LYS A 90 -2.48 10.16 -13.45
C LYS A 90 -2.80 9.83 -11.99
N PHE A 91 -1.94 10.27 -11.07
CA PHE A 91 -2.18 10.11 -9.64
C PHE A 91 -3.48 10.80 -9.18
N LYS A 92 -3.85 11.92 -9.80
CA LYS A 92 -5.13 12.61 -9.55
C LYS A 92 -6.34 11.68 -9.73
N SER A 93 -6.31 10.75 -10.68
CA SER A 93 -7.40 9.79 -10.88
C SER A 93 -7.55 8.84 -9.70
N VAL A 94 -6.43 8.39 -9.11
CA VAL A 94 -6.43 7.57 -7.88
C VAL A 94 -7.00 8.36 -6.70
N LEU A 95 -6.55 9.60 -6.52
CA LEU A 95 -7.05 10.46 -5.44
C LEU A 95 -8.55 10.72 -5.57
N ASN A 96 -9.05 10.94 -6.79
CA ASN A 96 -10.48 11.11 -7.01
C ASN A 96 -11.26 9.86 -6.56
N ASP A 97 -10.82 8.66 -6.91
CA ASP A 97 -11.47 7.42 -6.46
C ASP A 97 -11.47 7.29 -4.92
N VAL A 98 -10.35 7.64 -4.27
CA VAL A 98 -10.21 7.57 -2.82
C VAL A 98 -11.08 8.61 -2.11
N TYR A 99 -11.11 9.85 -2.60
CA TYR A 99 -11.95 10.90 -2.03
C TYR A 99 -13.44 10.57 -2.14
N HIS A 100 -13.90 10.12 -3.32
CA HIS A 100 -15.28 9.67 -3.48
C HIS A 100 -15.64 8.51 -2.55
N PHE A 101 -14.71 7.58 -2.34
CA PHE A 101 -14.91 6.48 -1.39
C PHE A 101 -15.05 7.00 0.05
N LEU A 102 -14.15 7.88 0.50
CA LEU A 102 -14.19 8.44 1.85
C LEU A 102 -15.40 9.36 2.08
N ASP A 103 -15.90 10.03 1.04
CA ASP A 103 -17.16 10.79 1.10
C ASP A 103 -18.36 9.87 1.32
N LYS A 104 -18.38 8.72 0.64
CA LYS A 104 -19.47 7.74 0.78
C LYS A 104 -19.39 6.92 2.07
N PHE A 105 -18.17 6.69 2.57
CA PHE A 105 -17.90 5.86 3.76
C PHE A 105 -16.99 6.61 4.74
N PRO A 106 -17.50 7.67 5.42
CA PRO A 106 -16.69 8.55 6.27
C PRO A 106 -16.13 7.85 7.52
N THR A 107 -16.66 6.68 7.87
CA THR A 107 -16.14 5.84 8.95
C THR A 107 -14.84 5.13 8.59
N GLU A 108 -14.46 5.11 7.32
CA GLU A 108 -13.27 4.42 6.85
C GLU A 108 -12.07 5.37 6.79
N THR A 109 -10.88 4.79 6.69
CA THR A 109 -9.62 5.51 6.41
C THR A 109 -8.85 4.74 5.35
N VAL A 110 -8.05 5.44 4.53
CA VAL A 110 -7.18 4.79 3.54
C VAL A 110 -5.73 5.08 3.88
N LEU A 111 -4.93 4.05 4.10
CA LEU A 111 -3.48 4.15 4.24
C LEU A 111 -2.90 4.17 2.82
N MET A 112 -2.15 5.21 2.47
CA MET A 112 -1.53 5.32 1.16
C MET A 112 -0.01 5.33 1.33
N SER A 113 0.61 4.21 0.94
CA SER A 113 2.06 4.08 0.85
C SER A 113 2.53 4.69 -0.46
N ILE A 114 3.29 5.77 -0.38
CA ILE A 114 3.84 6.46 -1.55
C ILE A 114 5.35 6.26 -1.59
N ARG A 115 5.83 5.71 -2.70
CA ARG A 115 7.23 5.70 -3.11
C ARG A 115 7.38 6.42 -4.44
N PHE A 116 8.56 6.94 -4.69
CA PHE A 116 8.91 7.54 -5.98
C PHE A 116 9.77 6.61 -6.83
N GLU A 117 9.59 6.67 -8.15
CA GLU A 117 10.48 6.07 -9.13
C GLU A 117 11.42 7.16 -9.67
N ASN A 118 12.71 6.87 -9.66
CA ASN A 118 13.78 7.84 -9.93
C ASN A 118 14.68 7.42 -11.11
N THR A 119 14.37 6.33 -11.81
CA THR A 119 15.28 5.80 -12.85
C THR A 119 15.16 6.50 -14.20
N MET A 120 13.95 6.89 -14.62
CA MET A 120 13.74 7.53 -15.93
C MET A 120 13.91 9.05 -15.88
N LEU A 121 13.45 9.67 -14.80
CA LEU A 121 13.59 11.09 -14.53
C LEU A 121 14.00 11.25 -13.08
N HIS A 122 15.01 12.09 -12.85
CA HIS A 122 15.57 12.29 -11.52
C HIS A 122 14.82 13.38 -10.75
N TRP A 123 14.60 13.12 -9.47
CA TRP A 123 14.15 14.08 -8.47
C TRP A 123 15.36 14.75 -7.83
N ASP A 124 15.31 16.07 -7.62
CA ASP A 124 16.36 16.79 -6.89
C ASP A 124 16.19 16.60 -5.36
N PRO A 125 17.08 15.83 -4.71
CA PRO A 125 17.00 15.60 -3.27
C PRO A 125 17.43 16.82 -2.45
N LYS A 126 18.15 17.81 -3.03
CA LYS A 126 18.62 19.00 -2.29
C LYS A 126 17.50 19.96 -1.93
N ILE A 127 16.34 19.81 -2.57
CA ILE A 127 15.17 20.67 -2.38
C ILE A 127 13.90 19.88 -2.04
N ASP A 128 14.03 18.58 -1.71
CA ASP A 128 12.90 17.68 -1.51
C ASP A 128 11.88 17.73 -2.66
N GLU A 129 12.34 17.75 -3.91
CA GLU A 129 11.49 18.08 -5.08
C GLU A 129 10.23 17.21 -5.13
N PHE A 130 10.35 15.91 -4.89
CA PHE A 130 9.21 14.99 -4.89
C PHE A 130 8.20 15.34 -3.79
N ALA A 131 8.66 15.59 -2.55
CA ALA A 131 7.79 15.91 -1.43
C ALA A 131 7.08 17.25 -1.67
N LYS A 132 7.81 18.23 -2.22
CA LYS A 132 7.26 19.53 -2.61
C LYS A 132 6.18 19.39 -3.67
N VAL A 133 6.44 18.68 -4.76
CA VAL A 133 5.46 18.43 -5.83
C VAL A 133 4.24 17.69 -5.29
N LEU A 134 4.45 16.64 -4.50
CA LEU A 134 3.36 15.88 -3.87
C LEU A 134 2.49 16.78 -3.00
N PHE A 135 3.10 17.58 -2.13
CA PHE A 135 2.38 18.45 -1.22
C PHE A 135 1.63 19.56 -1.97
N GLU A 136 2.34 20.41 -2.71
CA GLU A 136 1.78 21.62 -3.32
C GLU A 136 0.67 21.30 -4.32
N ARG A 137 0.85 20.23 -5.13
CA ARG A 137 -0.08 19.95 -6.23
C ARG A 137 -1.23 19.03 -5.86
N TYR A 138 -1.02 18.09 -4.94
CA TYR A 138 -1.99 17.02 -4.67
C TYR A 138 -2.64 17.10 -3.29
N ILE A 139 -1.95 17.69 -2.31
CA ILE A 139 -2.37 17.64 -0.90
C ILE A 139 -2.79 19.00 -0.37
N ALA A 140 -2.10 20.09 -0.70
CA ALA A 140 -2.31 21.41 -0.09
C ALA A 140 -3.77 21.88 -0.17
N HIS A 141 -4.40 21.77 -1.34
CA HIS A 141 -5.81 22.15 -1.54
C HIS A 141 -6.82 21.22 -0.84
N ASN A 142 -6.41 20.02 -0.44
CA ASN A 142 -7.24 19.02 0.23
C ASN A 142 -6.68 18.62 1.60
N ARG A 143 -5.92 19.49 2.27
CA ARG A 143 -5.14 19.15 3.48
C ARG A 143 -5.96 18.45 4.57
N ARG A 144 -7.23 18.84 4.75
CA ARG A 144 -8.15 18.23 5.73
C ARG A 144 -8.49 16.76 5.45
N ARG A 145 -8.35 16.32 4.19
CA ARG A 145 -8.53 14.93 3.73
C ARG A 145 -7.30 14.07 3.99
N TRP A 146 -6.22 14.62 4.55
CA TRP A 146 -4.98 13.90 4.80
C TRP A 146 -4.58 13.97 6.28
N TYR A 147 -4.10 12.84 6.78
CA TYR A 147 -3.32 12.79 7.99
C TYR A 147 -1.84 12.77 7.61
N LEU A 148 -1.14 13.86 7.92
CA LEU A 148 0.24 14.11 7.49
C LEU A 148 1.26 14.09 8.64
N SER A 149 0.85 13.79 9.87
CA SER A 149 1.78 13.70 11.00
C SER A 149 2.65 12.45 10.88
N SER A 150 3.87 12.52 11.42
CA SER A 150 4.79 11.38 11.53
C SER A 150 4.40 10.36 12.60
N LYS A 151 3.44 10.67 13.48
CA LYS A 151 2.96 9.76 14.53
C LYS A 151 1.88 8.83 13.99
N ILE A 152 1.82 7.60 14.48
CA ILE A 152 0.77 6.64 14.11
C ILE A 152 -0.55 7.01 14.83
N PRO A 153 -1.63 7.30 14.09
CA PRO A 153 -2.91 7.73 14.66
C PRO A 153 -3.79 6.57 15.15
N SER A 154 -4.78 6.91 15.98
CA SER A 154 -5.97 6.07 16.17
C SER A 154 -6.99 6.28 15.06
N LEU A 155 -8.03 5.44 15.03
CA LEU A 155 -9.12 5.59 14.07
C LEU A 155 -9.80 6.95 14.19
N LYS A 156 -10.00 7.49 15.41
CA LYS A 156 -10.53 8.83 15.68
C LYS A 156 -9.93 9.92 14.77
N TYR A 157 -8.61 9.89 14.61
CA TYR A 157 -7.89 10.89 13.82
C TYR A 157 -7.80 10.54 12.34
N SER A 158 -7.99 9.27 11.99
CA SER A 158 -7.80 8.73 10.63
C SER A 158 -9.09 8.71 9.80
N ARG A 159 -10.26 8.54 10.43
CA ARG A 159 -11.53 8.44 9.71
C ARG A 159 -11.78 9.64 8.77
N GLY A 160 -12.28 9.33 7.58
CA GLY A 160 -12.52 10.27 6.49
C GLY A 160 -11.25 10.83 5.83
N LYS A 161 -10.06 10.30 6.16
CA LYS A 161 -8.77 10.80 5.67
C LYS A 161 -7.94 9.71 4.99
N ILE A 162 -6.96 10.18 4.22
CA ILE A 162 -5.83 9.41 3.73
C ILE A 162 -4.69 9.55 4.74
N VAL A 163 -4.20 8.45 5.29
CA VAL A 163 -2.98 8.42 6.12
C VAL A 163 -1.79 8.22 5.20
N LEU A 164 -0.90 9.22 5.14
CA LEU A 164 0.31 9.14 4.30
C LEU A 164 1.37 8.26 4.98
N LEU A 165 1.74 7.17 4.31
CA LEU A 165 2.92 6.37 4.64
C LEU A 165 4.02 6.72 3.65
N ARG A 166 5.06 7.40 4.13
CA ARG A 166 6.15 7.94 3.33
C ARG A 166 7.24 6.89 3.13
N ARG A 167 7.47 6.51 1.86
CA ARG A 167 8.55 5.61 1.41
C ARG A 167 9.48 6.29 0.40
N PHE A 168 9.73 7.58 0.60
CA PHE A 168 10.70 8.40 -0.13
C PHE A 168 11.50 9.24 0.86
N PRO A 169 12.79 9.52 0.58
CA PRO A 169 13.63 10.31 1.48
C PRO A 169 13.17 11.77 1.51
N VAL A 170 13.48 12.45 2.61
CA VAL A 170 13.34 13.89 2.78
C VAL A 170 14.60 14.43 3.46
N ILE A 171 14.90 15.71 3.29
CA ILE A 171 16.03 16.37 3.95
C ILE A 171 15.85 16.29 5.48
N GLU A 172 16.89 15.85 6.16
CA GLU A 172 16.94 15.86 7.62
C GLU A 172 16.85 17.29 8.16
N ASN A 173 16.00 17.52 9.16
CA ASN A 173 15.66 18.85 9.68
C ASN A 173 15.08 19.81 8.63
N GLY A 174 14.64 19.30 7.48
CA GLY A 174 13.94 20.05 6.44
C GLY A 174 12.45 20.21 6.70
N VAL A 175 11.79 21.01 5.86
CA VAL A 175 10.34 21.33 5.96
C VAL A 175 9.47 20.07 5.91
N TYR A 176 9.90 19.02 5.19
CA TYR A 176 9.15 17.77 5.02
C TYR A 176 9.57 16.65 5.98
N GLN A 177 10.42 16.91 6.99
CA GLN A 177 10.89 15.88 7.94
C GLN A 177 9.73 15.13 8.62
N THR A 178 8.64 15.83 8.92
CA THR A 178 7.44 15.25 9.58
C THR A 178 6.31 14.91 8.60
N PHE A 179 6.57 14.92 7.29
CA PHE A 179 5.57 14.71 6.24
C PHE A 179 5.21 13.22 6.11
N GLY A 180 4.12 12.83 6.78
CA GLY A 180 3.64 11.46 6.84
C GLY A 180 4.47 10.55 7.74
N ILE A 181 3.97 9.33 7.95
CA ILE A 181 4.64 8.32 8.76
C ILE A 181 5.77 7.73 7.91
N SER A 182 7.01 7.93 8.35
CA SER A 182 8.19 7.36 7.67
C SER A 182 8.18 5.84 7.80
N CYS A 183 8.22 5.13 6.68
CA CYS A 183 8.25 3.67 6.66
C CYS A 183 9.57 3.16 6.09
N THR A 184 10.35 2.48 6.93
CA THR A 184 11.64 1.88 6.58
C THR A 184 11.59 0.36 6.74
N SER A 185 12.54 -0.35 6.11
CA SER A 185 12.70 -1.80 6.26
C SER A 185 13.26 -2.21 7.62
N GLU A 186 13.89 -1.29 8.34
CA GLU A 186 14.41 -1.53 9.68
C GLU A 186 13.27 -1.76 10.67
N CYS A 187 13.32 -2.86 11.40
CA CYS A 187 12.29 -3.24 12.35
C CYS A 187 12.64 -2.89 13.80
N GLU A 188 13.92 -2.69 14.13
CA GLU A 188 14.35 -2.38 15.49
C GLU A 188 14.32 -0.87 15.71
N ASN A 189 13.81 -0.42 16.86
CA ASN A 189 13.69 1.00 17.25
C ASN A 189 12.94 1.93 16.27
N SER A 190 12.26 1.38 15.26
CA SER A 190 11.47 2.10 14.27
C SER A 190 9.95 2.05 14.56
N THR A 191 9.19 2.94 13.93
CA THR A 191 7.71 2.94 13.96
C THR A 191 7.09 1.99 12.92
N SER A 192 7.89 1.32 12.10
CA SER A 192 7.42 0.40 11.05
C SER A 192 8.34 -0.79 10.87
N CYS A 193 7.84 -1.92 10.41
CA CYS A 193 8.63 -3.09 10.04
C CYS A 193 8.08 -3.63 8.71
N ILE A 194 8.90 -3.64 7.66
CA ILE A 194 8.47 -4.02 6.30
C ILE A 194 9.13 -5.34 5.89
N GLN A 195 8.31 -6.31 5.46
CA GLN A 195 8.77 -7.47 4.70
C GLN A 195 8.42 -7.25 3.23
N GLU A 196 9.43 -7.16 2.36
CA GLU A 196 9.24 -6.92 0.92
C GLU A 196 10.19 -7.78 0.05
N CYS A 197 10.52 -8.99 0.50
CA CYS A 197 11.30 -9.92 -0.33
C CYS A 197 10.48 -10.32 -1.56
N SER A 198 10.75 -9.72 -2.73
CA SER A 198 9.89 -9.83 -3.92
C SER A 198 10.55 -10.54 -5.11
N SER A 199 11.84 -10.86 -5.05
CA SER A 199 12.55 -11.53 -6.15
C SER A 199 12.36 -13.05 -6.07
N ILE A 200 11.55 -13.62 -6.96
CA ILE A 200 11.24 -15.07 -6.98
C ILE A 200 11.82 -15.74 -8.23
N LYS A 201 12.85 -16.55 -8.08
CA LYS A 201 13.59 -17.22 -9.16
C LYS A 201 13.36 -18.73 -9.21
N SER A 202 12.93 -19.32 -8.10
CA SER A 202 12.75 -20.76 -7.88
C SER A 202 11.47 -21.08 -7.08
N GLN A 203 11.17 -22.37 -6.90
CA GLN A 203 10.11 -22.83 -5.98
C GLN A 203 10.52 -22.67 -4.51
N ASP A 204 11.80 -22.85 -4.19
CA ASP A 204 12.33 -22.69 -2.83
C ASP A 204 12.16 -21.24 -2.36
N ASP A 205 12.35 -20.26 -3.25
CA ASP A 205 12.11 -18.84 -2.96
C ASP A 205 10.63 -18.59 -2.59
N ILE A 206 9.69 -19.38 -3.12
CA ILE A 206 8.27 -19.28 -2.75
C ILE A 206 8.04 -19.81 -1.34
N GLN A 207 8.69 -20.92 -0.97
CA GLN A 207 8.61 -21.46 0.38
C GLN A 207 9.23 -20.49 1.40
N GLU A 208 10.41 -19.94 1.09
CA GLU A 208 11.04 -18.91 1.91
C GLU A 208 10.12 -17.69 2.06
N LYS A 209 9.53 -17.23 0.95
CA LYS A 209 8.58 -16.12 0.94
C LYS A 209 7.38 -16.40 1.87
N VAL A 210 6.82 -17.60 1.81
CA VAL A 210 5.71 -18.02 2.69
C VAL A 210 6.14 -18.02 4.15
N SER A 211 7.32 -18.53 4.48
CA SER A 211 7.86 -18.49 5.84
C SER A 211 8.00 -17.06 6.36
N LEU A 212 8.49 -16.14 5.53
CA LEU A 212 8.58 -14.73 5.88
C LEU A 212 7.20 -14.07 6.08
N ILE A 213 6.21 -14.43 5.24
CA ILE A 213 4.83 -13.94 5.36
C ILE A 213 4.23 -14.37 6.70
N LYS A 214 4.31 -15.67 7.02
CA LYS A 214 3.77 -16.23 8.27
C LYS A 214 4.49 -15.69 9.49
N GLY A 215 5.83 -15.59 9.43
CA GLY A 215 6.64 -15.01 10.48
C GLY A 215 6.28 -13.55 10.77
N MET A 216 6.01 -12.74 9.73
CA MET A 216 5.59 -11.35 9.91
C MET A 216 4.17 -11.23 10.50
N ILE A 217 3.25 -12.13 10.13
CA ILE A 217 1.91 -12.20 10.74
C ILE A 217 2.02 -12.50 12.25
N SER A 218 2.81 -13.51 12.61
CA SER A 218 3.06 -13.83 14.02
C SER A 218 3.67 -12.64 14.76
N LYS A 219 4.73 -12.05 14.19
CA LYS A 219 5.44 -10.91 14.78
C LYS A 219 4.50 -9.71 15.03
N ALA A 220 3.61 -9.41 14.09
CA ALA A 220 2.64 -8.32 14.23
C ALA A 220 1.62 -8.60 15.35
N SER A 221 1.12 -9.84 15.41
CA SER A 221 0.18 -10.29 16.43
C SER A 221 0.80 -10.23 17.81
N ASP A 222 1.98 -10.83 17.98
CA ASP A 222 2.72 -10.89 19.25
C ASP A 222 3.13 -9.50 19.75
N TYR A 223 3.41 -8.57 18.83
CA TYR A 223 3.74 -7.21 19.19
C TYR A 223 2.54 -6.49 19.83
N HIS A 224 1.34 -6.67 19.29
CA HIS A 224 0.12 -5.96 19.70
C HIS A 224 -0.81 -6.76 20.62
N SER A 225 -0.51 -8.03 20.90
CA SER A 225 -1.11 -8.82 21.98
C SER A 225 -0.93 -8.04 23.30
N PRO A 226 -1.97 -7.96 24.18
CA PRO A 226 -2.19 -6.88 25.16
C PRO A 226 -0.92 -6.47 25.90
N SER A 227 -0.23 -5.49 25.33
CA SER A 227 1.02 -4.95 25.83
C SER A 227 0.97 -3.44 25.64
N ARG A 228 1.48 -2.69 26.63
CA ARG A 228 1.54 -1.22 26.60
C ARG A 228 2.66 -0.70 25.68
N ARG A 229 2.95 -1.42 24.59
CA ARG A 229 4.00 -1.07 23.63
C ARG A 229 3.57 0.14 22.80
N ALA A 230 4.56 0.91 22.34
CA ALA A 230 4.31 2.01 21.43
C ALA A 230 3.70 1.48 20.11
N PRO A 231 2.80 2.24 19.45
CA PRO A 231 2.26 1.84 18.15
C PRO A 231 3.36 1.55 17.13
N LYS A 232 3.18 0.48 16.33
CA LYS A 232 4.15 0.07 15.30
C LYS A 232 3.47 -0.57 14.10
N LEU A 233 3.73 -0.07 12.90
CA LEU A 233 3.17 -0.64 11.67
C LEU A 233 3.95 -1.88 11.24
N PHE A 234 3.28 -3.02 11.07
CA PHE A 234 3.85 -4.18 10.39
C PHE A 234 3.27 -4.25 8.98
N ILE A 235 4.13 -4.24 7.96
CA ILE A 235 3.75 -4.17 6.55
C ILE A 235 4.31 -5.41 5.86
N ASN A 236 3.42 -6.31 5.45
CA ASN A 236 3.76 -7.65 4.99
C ASN A 236 3.33 -7.84 3.52
N TYR A 237 4.29 -7.80 2.59
CA TYR A 237 4.01 -8.01 1.18
C TYR A 237 3.89 -9.50 0.88
N CYS A 238 2.71 -10.01 0.56
CA CYS A 238 2.50 -11.38 0.08
C CYS A 238 2.78 -11.52 -1.43
N THR A 239 3.67 -10.68 -1.95
CA THR A 239 3.89 -10.51 -3.39
C THR A 239 5.32 -10.85 -3.78
N GLY A 240 5.50 -11.18 -5.06
CA GLY A 240 6.80 -11.49 -5.61
C GLY A 240 6.70 -11.77 -7.12
N ALA A 241 7.81 -11.57 -7.82
CA ALA A 241 7.86 -11.78 -9.25
C ALA A 241 9.29 -12.03 -9.76
N ASN A 242 9.36 -12.54 -10.97
CA ASN A 242 10.52 -12.42 -11.85
C ASN A 242 10.04 -12.09 -13.25
N TYR A 243 10.39 -10.88 -13.70
CA TYR A 243 9.90 -10.32 -14.96
C TYR A 243 10.34 -11.14 -16.19
N LEU A 244 11.47 -11.84 -16.10
CA LEU A 244 12.05 -12.62 -17.21
C LEU A 244 11.48 -14.04 -17.29
N LYS A 245 11.09 -14.64 -16.16
CA LYS A 245 10.57 -16.01 -16.11
C LYS A 245 9.04 -16.01 -16.01
N LYS A 246 8.34 -16.33 -17.10
CA LYS A 246 6.85 -16.37 -17.17
C LYS A 246 6.20 -17.17 -16.03
N ASN A 247 6.83 -18.28 -15.64
CA ASN A 247 6.35 -19.13 -14.54
C ASN A 247 6.38 -18.45 -13.17
N TYR A 248 7.06 -17.32 -13.03
CA TYR A 248 7.19 -16.54 -11.80
C TYR A 248 6.70 -15.09 -11.99
N TRP A 249 5.81 -14.86 -12.96
CA TRP A 249 5.08 -13.59 -13.03
C TRP A 249 4.13 -13.43 -11.83
N PRO A 250 3.74 -12.18 -11.47
CA PRO A 250 2.95 -11.89 -10.27
C PRO A 250 1.73 -12.81 -10.11
N SER A 251 0.95 -13.02 -11.18
CA SER A 251 -0.26 -13.87 -11.13
C SER A 251 0.00 -15.35 -10.84
N LYS A 252 1.19 -15.86 -11.18
CA LYS A 252 1.60 -17.25 -10.93
C LYS A 252 2.15 -17.41 -9.53
N VAL A 253 2.94 -16.44 -9.06
CA VAL A 253 3.46 -16.41 -7.69
C VAL A 253 2.31 -16.29 -6.68
N ASP A 254 1.36 -15.37 -6.91
CA ASP A 254 0.16 -15.23 -6.06
C ASP A 254 -0.63 -16.54 -5.93
N LYS A 255 -0.84 -17.27 -7.04
CA LYS A 255 -1.50 -18.59 -7.01
C LYS A 255 -0.75 -19.58 -6.12
N ARG A 256 0.57 -19.68 -6.28
CA ARG A 256 1.38 -20.62 -5.50
C ARG A 256 1.44 -20.24 -4.02
N ILE A 257 1.55 -18.96 -3.67
CA ILE A 257 1.52 -18.52 -2.26
C ILE A 257 0.19 -18.93 -1.60
N ARG A 258 -0.94 -18.84 -2.32
CA ARG A 258 -2.26 -19.25 -1.81
C ARG A 258 -2.38 -20.75 -1.55
N GLU A 259 -1.63 -21.59 -2.26
CA GLU A 259 -1.59 -23.04 -2.02
C GLU A 259 -1.04 -23.38 -0.62
N PHE A 260 -0.28 -22.48 0.00
CA PHE A 260 0.24 -22.64 1.37
C PHE A 260 -0.72 -22.19 2.48
N ASN A 261 -1.97 -21.80 2.13
CA ASN A 261 -3.04 -21.49 3.08
C ASN A 261 -2.62 -20.47 4.16
N ILE A 262 -1.99 -19.37 3.75
CA ILE A 262 -1.49 -18.31 4.66
C ILE A 262 -2.59 -17.70 5.54
N GLU A 263 -3.84 -17.80 5.10
CA GLU A 263 -5.01 -17.34 5.86
C GLU A 263 -5.31 -18.15 7.12
N ALA A 264 -4.73 -19.35 7.26
CA ALA A 264 -4.87 -20.15 8.49
C ALA A 264 -4.16 -19.49 9.67
N ASP A 265 -3.18 -18.63 9.40
CA ASP A 265 -2.42 -17.88 10.40
C ASP A 265 -3.04 -16.49 10.67
N PHE A 266 -4.14 -16.12 9.98
CA PHE A 266 -4.81 -14.85 10.23
C PHE A 266 -5.53 -14.88 11.58
N GLN A 267 -5.13 -13.95 12.44
CA GLN A 267 -5.61 -13.75 13.80
C GLN A 267 -5.76 -12.24 14.09
N LYS A 268 -6.08 -11.86 15.32
CA LYS A 268 -6.12 -10.44 15.69
C LYS A 268 -4.73 -9.82 15.49
N ASN A 269 -4.71 -8.56 15.07
CA ASN A 269 -3.50 -7.74 14.96
C ASN A 269 -2.43 -8.26 13.96
N CYS A 270 -2.84 -8.82 12.81
CA CYS A 270 -1.91 -9.27 11.76
C CYS A 270 -1.12 -8.13 11.08
N GLY A 271 -1.44 -6.87 11.39
CA GLY A 271 -0.88 -5.71 10.70
C GLY A 271 -1.44 -5.55 9.28
N ILE A 272 -0.68 -4.87 8.43
CA ILE A 272 -1.03 -4.62 7.03
C ILE A 272 -0.51 -5.79 6.18
N VAL A 273 -1.42 -6.52 5.52
CA VAL A 273 -1.07 -7.65 4.65
C VAL A 273 -1.46 -7.31 3.22
N ILE A 274 -0.47 -7.32 2.32
CA ILE A 274 -0.58 -6.76 0.98
C ILE A 274 -0.58 -7.88 -0.06
N PHE A 275 -1.57 -7.89 -0.94
CA PHE A 275 -1.74 -8.95 -1.94
C PHE A 275 -1.54 -8.43 -3.37
N ASP A 276 -1.04 -9.30 -4.24
CA ASP A 276 -1.31 -9.22 -5.68
C ASP A 276 -2.64 -9.94 -5.94
N PHE A 277 -3.40 -9.50 -6.95
CA PHE A 277 -4.70 -10.05 -7.34
C PHE A 277 -5.63 -10.28 -6.13
N ALA A 278 -5.78 -9.23 -5.32
CA ALA A 278 -6.58 -9.30 -4.09
C ALA A 278 -8.04 -9.76 -4.34
N ASP A 279 -8.54 -9.60 -5.56
CA ASP A 279 -9.88 -10.00 -5.98
C ASP A 279 -10.05 -11.50 -6.27
N ARG A 280 -8.96 -12.27 -6.32
CA ARG A 280 -9.01 -13.72 -6.56
C ARG A 280 -9.85 -14.42 -5.50
N ASP A 281 -10.61 -15.42 -5.95
CA ASP A 281 -11.52 -16.24 -5.15
C ASP A 281 -12.58 -15.38 -4.44
N ASP A 282 -13.13 -14.41 -5.17
CA ASP A 282 -14.11 -13.45 -4.64
C ASP A 282 -13.62 -12.74 -3.36
N TRP A 283 -12.40 -12.20 -3.42
CA TRP A 283 -11.78 -11.48 -2.31
C TRP A 283 -11.60 -12.30 -1.02
N LYS A 284 -11.48 -13.64 -1.12
CA LYS A 284 -11.38 -14.56 0.03
C LYS A 284 -10.37 -14.11 1.09
N LEU A 285 -9.11 -13.83 0.70
CA LEU A 285 -8.06 -13.43 1.63
C LEU A 285 -8.35 -12.09 2.30
N VAL A 286 -8.86 -11.12 1.53
CA VAL A 286 -9.25 -9.80 2.05
C VAL A 286 -10.35 -9.94 3.09
N ARG A 287 -11.39 -10.73 2.80
CA ARG A 287 -12.51 -10.97 3.72
C ARG A 287 -12.06 -11.70 4.99
N LYS A 288 -11.25 -12.77 4.86
CA LYS A 288 -10.71 -13.51 6.02
C LYS A 288 -9.86 -12.61 6.92
N LEU A 289 -9.00 -11.78 6.34
CA LEU A 289 -8.15 -10.87 7.10
C LEU A 289 -8.97 -9.79 7.83
N ILE A 290 -10.01 -9.24 7.19
CA ILE A 290 -10.89 -8.27 7.87
C ILE A 290 -11.62 -8.94 9.03
N LEU A 291 -12.14 -10.15 8.83
CA LEU A 291 -12.85 -10.91 9.87
C LEU A 291 -11.98 -11.14 11.10
N SER A 292 -10.65 -11.24 10.95
CA SER A 292 -9.76 -11.45 12.08
C SER A 292 -9.69 -10.26 13.06
N ASN A 293 -10.26 -9.09 12.71
CA ASN A 293 -10.40 -7.95 13.63
C ASN A 293 -11.56 -8.10 14.64
N PHE A 294 -12.49 -9.05 14.42
CA PHE A 294 -13.72 -9.20 15.21
C PHE A 294 -13.69 -10.53 15.97
#